data_AF-A0A970AVK0-F1
#
_entry.id   AF-A0A970AVK0-F1
#
_cell.length_a   1.000
_cell.length_b   1.000
_cell.length_c   1.000
_cell.angle_alpha   90.00
_cell.angle_beta   90.00
_cell.angle_gamma   90.00
#
_symmetry.space_group_name_H-M   'P 1'
#
loop_
_entity.id
_entity.type
_entity.pdbx_description
1 polymer ?
#
loop_
_entity_poly.entity_id
_entity_poly.type
_entity_poly.pdbx_seq_one_letter_code
_entity_poly.pdbx_strand_id
1 'polypeptide(L)' 'MQALIWTGAALTLAGIGGLGYCVVKAMQARKAGLDDAAMRAALQKVVTLNMAALGVSALGLMLVITGIALG' A
#
# COMPACT_ATOMS: atom_id res chain seq x y z
N MET A 1 2.05 -10.13 23.69
CA MET A 1 2.76 -8.89 23.33
C MET A 1 3.69 -9.04 22.15
N GLN A 2 4.77 -9.83 22.23
CA GLN A 2 5.68 -10.02 21.08
C GLN A 2 4.98 -10.50 19.81
N ALA A 3 4.04 -11.45 19.91
CA ALA A 3 3.31 -11.95 18.74
C ALA A 3 2.50 -10.86 18.01
N LEU A 4 1.86 -9.93 18.74
CA LEU A 4 1.10 -8.80 18.15
C LEU A 4 2.02 -7.79 17.48
N ILE A 5 3.17 -7.50 18.11
CA ILE A 5 4.16 -6.55 17.56
C ILE A 5 4.77 -7.12 16.29
N TRP A 6 5.11 -8.42 16.28
CA TRP A 6 5.70 -9.07 15.11
C TRP A 6 4.73 -9.21 13.94
N THR A 7 3.46 -9.57 14.20
CA THR A 7 2.43 -9.64 13.15
C THR A 7 2.09 -8.25 12.61
N GLY A 8 1.99 -7.24 13.49
CA GLY A 8 1.81 -5.85 13.08
C GLY A 8 2.96 -5.34 12.22
N ALA A 9 4.22 -5.59 12.63
CA ALA A 9 5.40 -5.21 11.87
C ALA A 9 5.46 -5.90 10.50
N ALA A 10 5.16 -7.20 10.44
CA ALA A 10 5.09 -7.95 9.18
C ALA A 10 3.98 -7.41 8.26
N LEU A 11 2.82 -7.06 8.81
CA LEU A 11 1.69 -6.51 8.04
C LEU A 11 2.00 -5.10 7.50
N THR A 12 2.66 -4.25 8.30
CA THR A 12 3.13 -2.94 7.86
C THR A 12 4.20 -3.06 6.77
N LEU A 13 5.18 -3.97 6.91
CA LEU A 13 6.18 -4.23 5.88
C LEU A 13 5.55 -4.74 4.57
N ALA A 14 4.55 -5.61 4.66
CA ALA A 14 3.78 -6.06 3.49
C ALA A 14 3.01 -4.91 2.84
N GLY A 15 2.40 -4.01 3.62
CA GLY A 15 1.72 -2.80 3.13
C GLY A 15 2.65 -1.83 2.41
N ILE A 16 3.83 -1.57 2.97
CA ILE A 16 4.88 -0.74 2.35
C ILE A 16 5.40 -1.39 1.06
N GLY A 17 5.62 -2.70 1.06
CA GLY A 17 5.99 -3.46 -0.14
C GLY A 17 4.92 -3.35 -1.24
N GLY A 18 3.64 -3.45 -0.87
CA GLY A 18 2.50 -3.25 -1.77
C GLY A 18 2.43 -1.84 -2.35
N LEU A 19 2.69 -0.80 -1.53
CA LEU A 19 2.81 0.58 -2.01
C LEU A 19 3.94 0.72 -3.04
N GLY A 20 5.11 0.11 -2.79
CA GLY A 20 6.23 0.09 -3.72
C GLY A 20 5.87 -0.54 -5.07
N TYR A 21 5.18 -1.68 -5.06
CA TYR A 21 4.69 -2.32 -6.28
C TYR A 21 3.70 -1.44 -7.06
N CYS A 22 2.79 -0.74 -6.36
CA CYS A 22 1.87 0.20 -6.99
C CYS A 22 2.60 1.36 -7.68
N VAL A 23 3.65 1.91 -7.03
CA VAL A 23 4.47 2.98 -7.59
C VAL A 23 5.18 2.51 -8.87
N VAL A 24 5.78 1.31 -8.86
CA VAL A 24 6.46 0.76 -10.04
C VAL A 24 5.48 0.56 -11.20
N LYS A 25 4.28 0.02 -10.94
CA LYS A 25 3.23 -0.13 -11.96
C LYS A 25 2.75 1.20 -12.52
N ALA A 26 2.58 2.21 -11.66
CA ALA A 26 2.20 3.55 -12.08
C ALA A 26 3.27 4.18 -12.98
N MET A 27 4.54 4.07 -12.58
CA MET A 27 5.67 4.57 -13.35
C MET A 27 5.81 3.87 -14.70
N GLN A 28 5.59 2.56 -14.75
CA GLN A 28 5.61 1.78 -15.99
C GLN A 28 4.46 2.16 -16.93
N ALA A 29 3.24 2.35 -16.40
CA ALA A 29 2.11 2.83 -17.20
C ALA A 29 2.33 4.25 -17.72
N ARG A 30 2.88 5.16 -16.91
CA ARG A 30 3.22 6.52 -17.35
C ARG A 30 4.30 6.53 -18.44
N LYS A 31 5.28 5.63 -18.37
CA LYS A 31 6.32 5.49 -19.39
C LYS A 31 5.83 4.88 -20.70
N ALA A 32 4.68 4.21 -20.69
CA ALA A 32 4.14 3.52 -21.87
C ALA A 32 3.47 4.46 -22.89
N GLY A 33 3.37 5.77 -22.64
CA GLY A 33 2.87 6.74 -23.63
C GLY A 33 1.46 6.43 -24.14
N LEU A 34 0.56 6.04 -23.22
CA LEU A 34 -0.81 5.62 -23.54
C LEU A 34 -1.69 6.82 -23.96
N ASP A 35 -2.54 6.58 -24.96
CA ASP A 35 -3.60 7.47 -25.46
C ASP A 35 -4.51 8.00 -24.31
N ASP A 36 -5.06 9.20 -24.44
CA ASP A 36 -5.70 9.98 -23.36
C ASP A 36 -6.79 9.20 -22.60
N ALA A 37 -7.58 8.40 -23.34
CA ALA A 37 -8.60 7.52 -22.78
C ALA A 37 -8.01 6.37 -21.95
N ALA A 38 -6.90 5.79 -22.42
CA ALA A 38 -6.20 4.71 -21.75
C ALA A 38 -5.39 5.23 -20.54
N MET A 39 -4.86 6.45 -20.61
CA MET A 39 -4.20 7.13 -19.50
C MET A 39 -5.17 7.35 -18.33
N ARG A 40 -6.40 7.81 -18.61
CA ARG A 40 -7.44 8.02 -17.58
C ARG A 40 -7.81 6.72 -16.86
N ALA A 41 -8.00 5.63 -17.61
CA ALA A 41 -8.28 4.31 -17.05
C ALA A 41 -7.11 3.77 -16.22
N ALA A 42 -5.87 3.96 -16.68
CA ALA A 42 -4.67 3.56 -15.94
C ALA A 42 -4.51 4.35 -14.63
N LEU A 43 -4.74 5.67 -14.66
CA LEU A 43 -4.69 6.54 -13.49
C LEU A 43 -5.74 6.14 -12.45
N GLN A 44 -6.99 5.88 -12.84
CA GLN A 44 -8.02 5.41 -11.92
C GLN A 44 -7.58 4.13 -11.19
N LYS A 45 -7.02 3.17 -11.94
CA LYS A 45 -6.55 1.88 -11.40
C LYS A 45 -5.38 2.04 -10.44
N VAL A 46 -4.45 2.94 -10.74
CA VAL A 46 -3.31 3.27 -9.86
C VAL A 46 -3.79 3.91 -8.57
N VAL A 47 -4.75 4.85 -8.63
CA VAL A 47 -5.30 5.50 -7.44
C VAL A 47 -6.03 4.48 -6.55
N THR A 48 -6.81 3.56 -7.12
CA THR A 48 -7.49 2.52 -6.33
C THR A 48 -6.48 1.61 -5.63
N LEU A 49 -5.43 1.18 -6.35
CA LEU A 49 -4.37 0.35 -5.79
C LEU A 49 -3.57 1.09 -4.69
N ASN A 50 -3.28 2.38 -4.89
CA ASN A 50 -2.59 3.19 -3.91
C ASN A 50 -3.42 3.38 -2.64
N MET A 51 -4.72 3.68 -2.78
CA MET A 51 -5.65 3.78 -1.66
C MET A 51 -5.81 2.45 -0.91
N ALA A 52 -5.88 1.32 -1.61
CA ALA A 52 -5.91 0.00 -0.97
C ALA A 52 -4.62 -0.28 -0.19
N ALA A 53 -3.45 0.01 -0.76
CA ALA A 53 -2.16 -0.18 -0.10
C ALA A 53 -1.95 0.78 1.09
N LEU A 54 -2.48 2.00 1.00
CA LEU A 54 -2.50 2.97 2.10
C LEU A 54 -3.40 2.48 3.25
N GLY A 55 -4.57 1.92 2.94
CA GLY A 55 -5.46 1.30 3.91
C GLY A 55 -4.80 0.12 4.64
N VAL A 56 -4.15 -0.79 3.91
CA VAL A 56 -3.39 -1.91 4.52
C VAL A 56 -2.27 -1.40 5.42
N SER A 57 -1.54 -0.38 5.01
CA SER A 57 -0.45 0.22 5.81
C SER A 57 -0.97 0.88 7.08
N ALA A 58 -2.10 1.59 7.00
CA ALA A 58 -2.74 2.23 8.16
C ALA A 58 -3.27 1.19 9.17
N LEU A 59 -3.90 0.11 8.69
CA LEU A 59 -4.38 -0.99 9.54
C LEU A 59 -3.21 -1.71 10.24
N GLY A 60 -2.11 -1.98 9.53
CA GLY A 60 -0.90 -2.55 10.12
C GLY A 60 -0.31 -1.66 11.21
N LEU A 61 -0.20 -0.35 10.96
CA LEU A 61 0.29 0.61 11.95
C LEU A 61 -0.62 0.67 13.19
N MET A 62 -1.95 0.67 13.01
CA MET A 62 -2.91 0.62 14.12
C MET A 62 -2.73 -0.63 14.99
N LEU A 63 -2.51 -1.80 14.40
CA LEU A 63 -2.26 -3.03 15.14
C LEU A 63 -0.96 -2.97 15.94
N VAL A 64 0.11 -2.40 15.37
CA VAL A 64 1.38 -2.19 16.08
C VAL A 64 1.19 -1.25 17.27
N ILE A 65 0.57 -0.08 17.06
CA ILE A 65 0.34 0.91 18.12
C ILE A 65 -0.52 0.30 19.24
N THR A 66 -1.58 -0.43 18.88
CA THR A 66 -2.46 -1.10 19.85
C THR A 66 -1.72 -2.17 20.65
N GLY A 67 -0.83 -2.94 20.00
CA GLY A 67 0.03 -3.93 20.65
C GLY A 67 1.09 -3.33 21.57
N ILE A 68 1.56 -2.11 21.30
CA ILE A 68 2.44 -1.35 22.19
C ILE A 68 1.64 -0.78 23.37
N ALA A 69 0.46 -0.19 23.11
CA ALA A 69 -0.33 0.52 24.12
C ALA A 69 -1.02 -0.41 25.15
N LEU A 70 -1.37 -1.64 24.76
CA LEU A 70 -1.94 -2.64 25.66
C LEU A 70 -0.86 -3.38 26.49
N GLY A 71 0.39 -2.88 26.50
CA GLY A 71 1.56 -3.49 27.14
C GLY A 71 2.35 -2.58 28.04
#